data_AF-A0A382K9G1-F1
#
_entry.id   AF-A0A382K9G1-F1
#
_cell.length_a   1.000
_cell.length_b   1.000
_cell.length_c   1.000
_cell.angle_alpha   90.00
_cell.angle_beta   90.00
_cell.angle_gamma   90.00
#
_symmetry.space_group_name_H-M   'P 1'
#
loop_
_entity.id
_entity.type
_entity.pdbx_description
1 polymer ?
#
loop_
_entity_poly.entity_id
_entity_poly.type
_entity_poly.pdbx_seq_one_letter_code
_entity_poly.pdbx_strand_id
1 'polypeptide(L)'
;KYSTLKSSYLLLAADTTNFADVAWFRDDFADSSLDELINYLNQQYDENGLQIPVGSESLSLTFKSDYVHPSVSLTLRFKDDLGKFYTYSMGVLETNDWQTKTLKVRKYSELPPPPPRRRRRTLTPRPDPEVIIVAPDNENNRLYLKSIRIHETNPDKNLMGGSIIFKEITAKSLDGIFSKIEGFNQSNSWNVISSSSQSIGDSVSNSNSGDEQPAFVFAWNEGYAEIARGIYYGGELPRVNTIASDALLKRNDKEIGEQLTVSIFGQETPLKIVGKFNMLPTITNTNQQVLISDLDLITEHVNLSYLPSVLTANNQASANEVWISYKNEPPDPQGFSEGLAESTLSPKPLVLETQTELRKANLDPLIDAGWQSLLFYSLGVVLVLATIGFIFHSYISFKNRIQQFALLKTIGLSKFQLVYSFILE
;
A
#
# COMPACT_ATOMS: atom_id res chain seq x y z
N LYS A 1 11.01 4.36 -12.74
CA LYS A 1 11.56 5.74 -12.68
C LYS A 1 10.74 6.54 -13.70
N TYR A 2 9.65 7.21 -13.35
CA TYR A 2 9.59 8.42 -12.54
C TYR A 2 8.25 8.48 -11.76
N SER A 3 8.30 8.19 -10.46
CA SER A 3 7.39 8.83 -9.50
C SER A 3 8.04 10.15 -9.12
N THR A 4 7.26 11.22 -8.96
CA THR A 4 7.77 12.54 -8.51
C THR A 4 8.44 12.45 -7.14
N LEU A 5 8.10 11.42 -6.36
CA LEU A 5 8.76 11.06 -5.11
C LEU A 5 9.98 10.17 -5.39
N LYS A 6 11.19 10.72 -5.21
CA LYS A 6 12.48 9.99 -5.27
C LYS A 6 12.73 9.04 -4.08
N SER A 7 11.75 8.86 -3.19
CA SER A 7 11.91 8.29 -1.85
C SER A 7 10.76 7.35 -1.48
N SER A 8 11.04 6.35 -0.64
CA SER A 8 10.01 5.53 -0.01
C SER A 8 9.06 6.41 0.82
N TYR A 9 7.77 6.11 0.72
CA TYR A 9 6.70 6.67 1.52
C TYR A 9 5.84 5.53 2.06
N LEU A 10 5.14 5.79 3.15
CA LEU A 10 4.10 4.93 3.69
C LEU A 10 2.76 5.46 3.21
N LEU A 11 1.93 4.61 2.62
CA LEU A 11 0.54 4.93 2.32
C LEU A 11 -0.36 4.12 3.25
N LEU A 12 -1.19 4.83 4.01
CA LEU A 12 -2.30 4.26 4.75
C LEU A 12 -3.59 4.56 3.99
N ALA A 13 -4.07 3.58 3.23
CA ALA A 13 -5.37 3.66 2.60
C ALA A 13 -6.41 3.15 3.61
N ALA A 14 -7.31 4.02 4.06
CA ALA A 14 -8.21 3.76 5.18
C ALA A 14 -9.67 3.85 4.75
N ASP A 15 -10.53 3.02 5.35
CA ASP A 15 -11.99 3.15 5.26
C ASP A 15 -12.40 4.41 6.02
N THR A 16 -12.72 5.47 5.29
CA THR A 16 -13.04 6.78 5.86
C THR A 16 -14.33 6.80 6.67
N THR A 17 -15.16 5.76 6.58
CA THR A 17 -16.40 5.66 7.36
C THR A 17 -16.12 5.23 8.79
N ASN A 18 -15.27 4.22 8.98
CA ASN A 18 -15.07 3.56 10.27
C ASN A 18 -13.69 3.81 10.89
N PHE A 19 -12.74 4.38 10.13
CA PHE A 19 -11.35 4.50 10.59
C PHE A 19 -11.21 5.33 11.87
N ALA A 20 -11.98 6.41 12.02
CA ALA A 20 -11.92 7.26 13.20
C ALA A 20 -12.36 6.54 14.49
N ASP A 21 -13.28 5.56 14.38
CA ASP A 21 -13.79 4.80 15.52
C ASP A 21 -12.77 3.78 16.06
N VAL A 22 -11.86 3.30 15.21
CA VAL A 22 -10.91 2.21 15.52
C VAL A 22 -9.48 2.68 15.69
N ALA A 23 -9.12 3.83 15.11
CA ALA A 23 -7.76 4.33 15.14
C ALA A 23 -7.43 4.97 16.49
N TRP A 24 -6.22 4.69 16.99
CA TRP A 24 -5.65 5.45 18.10
C TRP A 24 -4.93 6.67 17.54
N PHE A 25 -5.37 7.88 17.89
CA PHE A 25 -4.77 9.12 17.44
C PHE A 25 -4.73 10.11 18.61
N ARG A 26 -3.63 10.87 18.73
CA ARG A 26 -3.49 11.89 19.79
C ARG A 26 -3.83 13.26 19.25
N ASP A 27 -4.45 14.08 20.08
CA ASP A 27 -4.85 15.45 19.70
C ASP A 27 -3.68 16.36 19.33
N ASP A 28 -2.46 16.05 19.79
CA ASP A 28 -1.25 16.82 19.46
C ASP A 28 -0.52 16.35 18.18
N PHE A 29 -1.08 15.37 17.47
CA PHE A 29 -0.50 14.87 16.22
C PHE A 29 -0.91 15.68 14.99
N ALA A 30 -1.93 16.53 15.09
CA ALA A 30 -2.37 17.43 14.04
C ALA A 30 -3.02 18.69 14.62
N ASP A 31 -3.18 19.71 13.78
CA ASP A 31 -3.89 20.95 14.15
C ASP A 31 -5.43 20.74 14.27
N SER A 32 -5.95 19.65 13.69
CA SER A 32 -7.38 19.28 13.63
C SER A 32 -7.61 17.90 14.24
N SER A 33 -8.84 17.60 14.66
CA SER A 33 -9.20 16.27 15.15
C SER A 33 -9.12 15.21 14.05
N LEU A 34 -8.99 13.93 14.43
CA LEU A 34 -9.00 12.82 13.48
C LEU A 34 -10.29 12.81 12.65
N ASP A 35 -11.45 13.06 13.26
CA ASP A 35 -12.73 13.09 12.57
C ASP A 35 -12.77 14.17 11.48
N GLU A 36 -12.27 15.37 11.77
CA GLU A 36 -12.18 16.45 10.77
C GLU A 36 -11.25 16.07 9.62
N LEU A 37 -10.09 15.48 9.94
CA LEU A 37 -9.15 14.99 8.95
C LEU A 37 -9.81 13.94 8.04
N ILE A 38 -10.39 12.88 8.59
CA ILE A 38 -11.02 11.83 7.80
C ILE A 38 -12.19 12.35 6.96
N ASN A 39 -12.94 13.35 7.45
CA ASN A 39 -13.97 14.01 6.65
C ASN A 39 -13.43 14.72 5.40
N TYR A 40 -12.17 15.19 5.39
CA TYR A 40 -11.56 15.74 4.17
C TYR A 40 -11.28 14.67 3.11
N LEU A 41 -11.07 13.42 3.53
CA LEU A 41 -10.85 12.30 2.62
C LEU A 41 -12.14 11.83 1.95
N ASN A 42 -13.28 11.99 2.61
CA ASN A 42 -14.59 11.58 2.11
C ASN A 42 -14.88 12.21 0.74
N GLN A 43 -14.93 11.36 -0.27
CA GLN A 43 -15.14 11.76 -1.65
C GLN A 43 -16.13 10.79 -2.28
N GLN A 44 -17.27 11.33 -2.73
CA GLN A 44 -18.18 10.54 -3.54
C GLN A 44 -17.56 10.33 -4.93
N TYR A 45 -17.51 9.08 -5.35
CA TYR A 45 -17.23 8.69 -6.72
C TYR A 45 -18.26 7.66 -7.14
N ASP A 46 -18.63 7.70 -8.43
CA ASP A 46 -19.53 6.69 -8.97
C ASP A 46 -18.74 5.41 -9.22
N GLU A 47 -19.05 4.38 -8.43
CA GLU A 47 -18.59 3.01 -8.66
C GLU A 47 -19.17 2.48 -9.98
N ASN A 48 -18.57 2.86 -11.09
CA ASN A 48 -19.07 2.52 -12.41
C ASN A 48 -18.50 1.18 -12.91
N GLY A 49 -19.29 0.42 -13.66
CA GLY A 49 -18.83 -0.78 -14.33
C GLY A 49 -19.90 -1.36 -15.23
N LEU A 50 -19.49 -2.02 -16.31
CA LEU A 50 -20.43 -2.63 -17.23
C LEU A 50 -21.02 -3.90 -16.59
N GLN A 51 -22.27 -3.83 -16.16
CA GLN A 51 -22.92 -4.92 -15.44
C GLN A 51 -23.09 -6.16 -16.35
N ILE A 52 -22.62 -7.30 -15.87
CA ILE A 52 -22.84 -8.59 -16.53
C ILE A 52 -24.22 -9.14 -16.13
N PRO A 53 -25.08 -9.52 -17.09
CA PRO A 53 -26.39 -10.08 -16.79
C PRO A 53 -26.30 -11.36 -15.96
N VAL A 54 -27.15 -11.48 -14.94
CA VAL A 54 -27.25 -12.69 -14.11
C VAL A 54 -27.73 -13.86 -14.99
N GLY A 55 -27.16 -15.05 -14.77
CA GLY A 55 -27.49 -16.23 -15.56
C GLY A 55 -26.79 -16.29 -16.93
N SER A 56 -25.78 -15.45 -17.16
CA SER A 56 -24.88 -15.57 -18.32
C SER A 56 -24.07 -16.88 -18.23
N GLU A 57 -24.07 -17.68 -19.28
CA GLU A 57 -23.21 -18.87 -19.45
C GLU A 57 -21.90 -18.55 -20.16
N SER A 58 -21.89 -17.49 -20.97
CA SER A 58 -20.68 -17.06 -21.67
C SER A 58 -20.69 -15.58 -21.98
N LEU A 59 -19.51 -15.00 -21.98
CA LEU A 59 -19.26 -13.62 -22.38
C LEU A 59 -18.35 -13.63 -23.62
N SER A 60 -18.76 -12.93 -24.67
CA SER A 60 -17.99 -12.80 -25.91
C SER A 60 -17.59 -11.35 -26.15
N LEU A 61 -16.36 -11.14 -26.60
CA LEU A 61 -15.84 -9.85 -27.05
C LEU A 61 -15.41 -9.99 -28.52
N THR A 62 -15.90 -9.08 -29.36
CA THR A 62 -15.50 -8.98 -30.77
C THR A 62 -14.57 -7.79 -30.97
N PHE A 63 -13.37 -8.07 -31.48
CA PHE A 63 -12.32 -7.08 -31.67
C PHE A 63 -11.46 -7.37 -32.91
N LYS A 64 -10.70 -6.37 -33.34
CA LYS A 64 -9.71 -6.45 -34.43
C LYS A 64 -8.48 -5.64 -34.06
N SER A 65 -7.30 -6.24 -34.14
CA SER A 65 -6.03 -5.54 -33.96
C SER A 65 -5.59 -4.88 -35.28
N ASP A 66 -4.88 -3.76 -35.21
CA ASP A 66 -4.30 -3.10 -36.39
C ASP A 66 -3.23 -3.95 -37.08
N TYR A 67 -2.41 -4.61 -36.28
CA TYR A 67 -1.34 -5.50 -36.69
C TYR A 67 -1.30 -6.75 -35.81
N VAL A 68 -0.51 -7.73 -36.23
CA VAL A 68 -0.26 -8.95 -35.45
C VAL A 68 0.72 -8.62 -34.32
N HIS A 69 0.27 -8.75 -33.07
CA HIS A 69 1.06 -8.56 -31.85
C HIS A 69 1.13 -9.89 -31.06
N PRO A 70 2.01 -10.84 -31.46
CA PRO A 70 1.99 -12.22 -30.98
C PRO A 70 2.50 -12.40 -29.54
N SER A 71 2.84 -11.31 -28.85
CA SER A 71 3.23 -11.32 -27.44
C SER A 71 2.37 -10.39 -26.58
N VAL A 72 1.40 -9.68 -27.18
CA VAL A 72 0.48 -8.79 -26.49
C VAL A 72 -0.82 -9.53 -26.15
N SER A 73 -1.12 -9.62 -24.87
CA SER A 73 -2.29 -10.32 -24.33
C SER A 73 -3.42 -9.35 -24.00
N LEU A 74 -4.61 -9.65 -24.52
CA LEU A 74 -5.86 -8.96 -24.20
C LEU A 74 -6.49 -9.60 -22.97
N THR A 75 -6.83 -8.79 -21.97
CA THR A 75 -7.43 -9.25 -20.72
C THR A 75 -8.60 -8.37 -20.32
N LEU A 76 -9.57 -8.99 -19.64
CA LEU A 76 -10.70 -8.33 -19.02
C LEU A 76 -10.52 -8.31 -17.50
N ARG A 77 -10.79 -7.17 -16.89
CA ARG A 77 -10.76 -6.95 -15.44
C ARG A 77 -12.18 -6.75 -14.93
N PHE A 78 -12.59 -7.60 -14.00
CA PHE A 78 -13.92 -7.55 -13.38
C PHE A 78 -13.81 -7.21 -11.90
N LYS A 79 -14.89 -6.65 -11.33
CA LYS A 79 -15.10 -6.43 -9.89
C LYS A 79 -16.45 -7.05 -9.50
N ASP A 80 -16.51 -7.76 -8.39
CA ASP A 80 -17.77 -8.24 -7.80
C ASP A 80 -18.33 -7.24 -6.77
N ASP A 81 -19.58 -7.43 -6.31
CA ASP A 81 -20.20 -6.58 -5.27
C ASP A 81 -19.46 -6.65 -3.92
N LEU A 82 -18.56 -7.63 -3.72
CA LEU A 82 -17.69 -7.73 -2.54
C LEU A 82 -16.40 -6.91 -2.69
N GLY A 83 -16.25 -6.14 -3.77
CA GLY A 83 -15.08 -5.31 -4.04
C GLY A 83 -13.86 -6.08 -4.53
N LYS A 84 -14.01 -7.38 -4.87
CA LYS A 84 -12.90 -8.22 -5.31
C LYS A 84 -12.75 -8.21 -6.82
N PHE A 85 -11.51 -8.09 -7.26
CA PHE A 85 -11.13 -8.01 -8.65
C PHE A 85 -10.63 -9.35 -9.21
N TYR A 86 -10.98 -9.58 -10.47
CA TYR A 86 -10.59 -10.78 -11.24
C TYR A 86 -10.09 -10.39 -12.62
N THR A 87 -9.00 -11.02 -13.05
CA THR A 87 -8.49 -10.89 -14.43
C THR A 87 -8.76 -12.18 -15.19
N TYR A 88 -9.31 -12.06 -16.40
CA TYR A 88 -9.45 -13.16 -17.34
C TYR A 88 -8.82 -12.81 -18.68
N SER A 89 -8.02 -13.73 -19.22
CA SER A 89 -7.36 -13.55 -20.53
C SER A 89 -8.30 -13.92 -21.67
N MET A 90 -8.36 -13.07 -22.69
CA MET A 90 -8.99 -13.32 -23.99
C MET A 90 -8.01 -13.92 -25.01
N GLY A 91 -6.75 -14.12 -24.61
CA GLY A 91 -5.67 -14.61 -25.45
C GLY A 91 -4.82 -13.48 -26.02
N VAL A 92 -3.94 -13.85 -26.95
CA VAL A 92 -2.95 -12.98 -27.57
C VAL A 92 -3.48 -12.42 -28.89
N LEU A 93 -3.01 -11.23 -29.29
CA LEU A 93 -3.38 -10.55 -30.53
C LEU A 93 -2.64 -11.15 -31.75
N GLU A 94 -2.96 -12.40 -32.08
CA GLU A 94 -2.25 -13.19 -33.11
C GLU A 94 -2.66 -12.88 -34.56
N THR A 95 -3.76 -12.15 -34.78
CA THR A 95 -4.25 -11.81 -36.12
C THR A 95 -4.68 -10.34 -36.19
N ASN A 96 -4.64 -9.77 -37.38
CA ASN A 96 -5.22 -8.46 -37.69
C ASN A 96 -6.62 -8.55 -38.34
N ASP A 97 -7.24 -9.73 -38.31
CA ASP A 97 -8.63 -9.95 -38.74
C ASP A 97 -9.60 -9.83 -37.56
N TRP A 98 -10.90 -9.70 -37.88
CA TRP A 98 -11.95 -9.71 -36.87
C TRP A 98 -11.99 -11.06 -36.12
N GLN A 99 -11.90 -10.98 -34.80
CA GLN A 99 -11.98 -12.14 -33.91
C GLN A 99 -13.11 -11.96 -32.91
N THR A 100 -13.78 -13.07 -32.59
CA THR A 100 -14.70 -13.16 -31.45
C THR A 100 -14.14 -14.18 -30.47
N LYS A 101 -13.75 -13.72 -29.29
CA LYS A 101 -13.29 -14.59 -28.20
C LYS A 101 -14.40 -14.73 -27.17
N THR A 102 -14.62 -15.95 -26.71
CA THR A 102 -15.71 -16.29 -25.77
C THR A 102 -15.13 -16.92 -24.52
N LEU A 103 -15.45 -16.36 -23.36
CA LEU A 103 -15.19 -16.93 -22.05
C LEU A 103 -16.44 -17.61 -21.52
N LYS A 104 -16.29 -18.81 -20.97
CA LYS A 104 -17.38 -19.47 -20.24
C LYS A 104 -17.52 -18.81 -18.88
N VAL A 105 -18.75 -18.62 -18.45
CA VAL A 105 -19.11 -18.13 -17.13
C VAL A 105 -19.65 -19.32 -16.33
N ARG A 106 -19.11 -19.53 -15.13
CA ARG A 106 -19.62 -20.50 -14.17
C ARG A 106 -19.98 -19.82 -12.88
N LYS A 107 -21.02 -20.38 -12.25
CA LYS A 107 -21.48 -20.02 -10.93
C LYS A 107 -20.51 -20.48 -9.85
N TYR A 108 -20.42 -19.73 -8.75
CA TYR A 108 -19.60 -20.11 -7.61
C TYR A 108 -20.10 -21.42 -6.98
N SER A 109 -21.42 -21.60 -6.87
CA SER A 109 -22.04 -22.85 -6.39
C SER A 109 -21.72 -24.09 -7.23
N GLU A 110 -21.37 -23.88 -8.50
CA GLU A 110 -21.10 -24.96 -9.47
C GLU A 110 -19.61 -25.29 -9.57
N LEU A 111 -18.75 -24.58 -8.82
CA LEU A 111 -17.33 -24.88 -8.80
C LEU A 111 -17.10 -26.25 -8.14
N PRO A 112 -16.36 -27.16 -8.80
CA PRO A 112 -15.98 -28.41 -8.17
C PRO A 112 -15.12 -28.11 -6.93
N PRO A 113 -15.22 -28.92 -5.87
CA PRO A 113 -14.38 -28.75 -4.70
C PRO A 113 -12.90 -28.73 -5.10
N PRO A 114 -12.06 -27.91 -4.45
CA PRO A 114 -10.65 -27.81 -4.80
C PRO A 114 -10.05 -29.22 -4.78
N PRO A 115 -9.29 -29.60 -5.83
CA PRO A 115 -8.77 -30.95 -5.92
C PRO A 115 -7.93 -31.24 -4.66
N PRO A 116 -8.06 -32.44 -4.06
CA PRO A 116 -7.25 -32.78 -2.90
C PRO A 116 -5.78 -32.55 -3.23
N ARG A 117 -5.03 -31.91 -2.32
CA ARG A 117 -3.57 -31.65 -2.46
C ARG A 117 -2.84 -32.99 -2.64
N ARG A 118 -2.77 -33.50 -3.87
CA ARG A 118 -2.04 -34.72 -4.20
C ARG A 118 -0.55 -34.41 -4.18
N ARG A 119 0.20 -35.00 -3.25
CA ARG A 119 1.68 -35.00 -3.18
C ARG A 119 2.36 -35.75 -4.35
N ARG A 120 1.71 -35.93 -5.51
CA ARG A 120 2.28 -36.65 -6.65
C ARG A 120 2.70 -35.67 -7.75
N ARG A 121 4.01 -35.53 -7.95
CA ARG A 121 4.62 -34.95 -9.16
C ARG A 121 4.26 -35.85 -10.34
N THR A 122 3.21 -35.52 -11.06
CA THR A 122 2.99 -36.01 -12.42
C THR A 122 3.60 -34.99 -13.39
N LEU A 123 4.51 -35.45 -14.26
CA LEU A 123 5.17 -34.65 -15.31
C LEU A 123 4.29 -34.48 -16.57
N THR A 124 3.04 -34.92 -16.54
CA THR A 124 2.09 -34.66 -17.63
C THR A 124 1.71 -33.17 -17.61
N PRO A 125 1.86 -32.43 -18.73
CA PRO A 125 1.27 -31.11 -18.85
C PRO A 125 -0.19 -31.21 -18.49
N ARG A 126 -0.61 -30.47 -17.46
CA ARG A 126 -2.04 -30.27 -17.22
C ARG A 126 -2.58 -29.61 -18.49
N PRO A 127 -3.71 -30.06 -19.07
CA PRO A 127 -4.41 -29.23 -20.05
C PRO A 127 -4.56 -27.85 -19.42
N ASP A 128 -4.19 -26.80 -20.16
CA ASP A 128 -4.37 -25.43 -19.65
C ASP A 128 -5.84 -25.31 -19.22
N PRO A 129 -6.10 -24.91 -17.96
CA PRO A 129 -7.46 -24.82 -17.48
C PRO A 129 -8.21 -23.86 -18.40
N GLU A 130 -9.38 -24.29 -18.91
CA GLU A 130 -10.28 -23.36 -19.60
C GLU A 130 -10.43 -22.11 -18.72
N VAL A 131 -10.19 -20.93 -19.30
CA VAL A 131 -10.36 -19.66 -18.58
C VAL A 131 -11.86 -19.48 -18.38
N ILE A 132 -12.30 -19.61 -17.13
CA ILE A 132 -13.70 -19.55 -16.74
C ILE A 132 -13.91 -18.34 -15.83
N ILE A 133 -14.82 -17.47 -16.23
CA ILE A 133 -15.32 -16.40 -15.37
C ILE A 133 -16.10 -17.04 -14.23
N VAL A 134 -15.72 -16.77 -12.99
CA VAL A 134 -16.48 -17.19 -11.82
C VAL A 134 -17.40 -16.03 -11.47
N ALA A 135 -18.66 -16.14 -11.89
CA ALA A 135 -19.68 -15.16 -11.56
C ALA A 135 -20.45 -15.63 -10.32
N PRO A 136 -20.90 -14.71 -9.46
CA PRO A 136 -21.75 -15.09 -8.34
C PRO A 136 -23.17 -15.44 -8.79
N ASP A 137 -23.91 -16.10 -7.91
CA ASP A 137 -25.08 -16.90 -8.31
C ASP A 137 -26.41 -16.13 -8.29
N ASN A 138 -26.43 -14.89 -7.77
CA ASN A 138 -27.65 -14.15 -7.47
C ASN A 138 -27.55 -12.64 -7.77
N GLU A 139 -28.69 -11.95 -7.78
CA GLU A 139 -28.76 -10.51 -8.04
C GLU A 139 -28.11 -9.63 -6.96
N ASN A 140 -27.82 -10.21 -5.80
CA ASN A 140 -27.16 -9.57 -4.66
C ASN A 140 -25.63 -9.67 -4.71
N ASN A 141 -25.09 -10.33 -5.74
CA ASN A 141 -23.66 -10.43 -5.97
C ASN A 141 -23.40 -10.41 -7.49
N ARG A 142 -23.42 -9.21 -8.04
CA ARG A 142 -23.23 -8.91 -9.45
C ARG A 142 -21.76 -8.87 -9.80
N LEU A 143 -21.48 -9.02 -11.08
CA LEU A 143 -20.15 -8.90 -11.66
C LEU A 143 -20.16 -7.74 -12.64
N TYR A 144 -19.18 -6.84 -12.52
CA TYR A 144 -19.02 -5.71 -13.42
C TYR A 144 -17.70 -5.83 -14.16
N LEU A 145 -17.75 -5.65 -15.49
CA LEU A 145 -16.54 -5.44 -16.27
C LEU A 145 -16.07 -4.00 -16.03
N LYS A 146 -14.87 -3.86 -15.46
CA LYS A 146 -14.27 -2.59 -15.08
C LYS A 146 -13.34 -2.08 -16.17
N SER A 147 -12.46 -2.94 -16.68
CA SER A 147 -11.51 -2.54 -17.73
C SER A 147 -11.19 -3.64 -18.74
N ILE A 148 -10.88 -3.20 -19.96
CA ILE A 148 -10.33 -4.00 -21.05
C ILE A 148 -8.90 -3.56 -21.23
N ARG A 149 -7.96 -4.51 -21.16
CA ARG A 149 -6.54 -4.20 -21.02
C ARG A 149 -5.70 -5.02 -21.96
N ILE A 150 -4.60 -4.43 -22.37
CA ILE A 150 -3.53 -5.08 -23.10
C ILE A 150 -2.24 -4.98 -22.29
N HIS A 151 -1.40 -6.00 -22.40
CA HIS A 151 -0.08 -5.99 -21.80
C HIS A 151 0.85 -6.94 -22.55
N GLU A 152 2.14 -6.64 -22.50
CA GLU A 152 3.17 -7.50 -23.07
C GLU A 152 3.44 -8.66 -22.10
N THR A 153 3.39 -9.88 -22.63
CA THR A 153 3.57 -11.12 -21.85
C THR A 153 5.04 -11.49 -21.66
N ASN A 154 5.91 -10.96 -22.51
CA ASN A 154 7.36 -11.14 -22.43
C ASN A 154 8.01 -9.96 -21.69
N PRO A 155 8.52 -10.15 -20.47
CA PRO A 155 9.13 -9.07 -19.68
C PRO A 155 10.39 -8.47 -20.31
N ASP A 156 11.03 -9.18 -21.25
CA ASP A 156 12.24 -8.70 -21.95
C ASP A 156 11.91 -7.74 -23.12
N LYS A 157 10.62 -7.54 -23.43
CA LYS A 157 10.16 -6.67 -24.51
C LYS A 157 9.43 -5.46 -23.96
N ASN A 158 9.41 -4.39 -24.75
CA ASN A 158 8.45 -3.31 -24.56
C ASN A 158 7.12 -3.70 -25.20
N LEU A 159 6.02 -3.22 -24.62
CA LEU A 159 4.73 -3.17 -25.29
C LEU A 159 4.86 -2.21 -26.47
N MET A 160 4.91 -2.73 -27.69
CA MET A 160 4.96 -1.91 -28.90
C MET A 160 3.66 -1.14 -29.06
N GLY A 161 3.72 0.08 -29.58
CA GLY A 161 2.54 0.88 -29.88
C GLY A 161 1.66 0.23 -30.95
N GLY A 162 0.35 0.47 -30.86
CA GLY A 162 -0.63 -0.13 -31.75
C GLY A 162 -2.05 0.36 -31.46
N SER A 163 -3.02 -0.27 -32.11
CA SER A 163 -4.43 0.03 -31.91
C SER A 163 -5.32 -1.21 -32.05
N ILE A 164 -6.42 -1.19 -31.31
CA ILE A 164 -7.42 -2.24 -31.30
C ILE A 164 -8.80 -1.62 -31.48
N ILE A 165 -9.58 -2.22 -32.36
CA ILE A 165 -10.94 -1.84 -32.68
C ILE A 165 -11.86 -2.79 -31.93
N PHE A 166 -12.77 -2.25 -31.13
CA PHE A 166 -13.82 -3.00 -30.45
C PHE A 166 -15.16 -2.82 -31.17
N LYS A 167 -15.91 -3.91 -31.30
CA LYS A 167 -17.22 -3.90 -31.96
C LYS A 167 -18.36 -4.11 -30.98
N GLU A 168 -18.32 -5.18 -30.20
CA GLU A 168 -19.38 -5.48 -29.24
C GLU A 168 -18.93 -6.44 -28.14
N ILE A 169 -19.63 -6.34 -27.01
CA ILE A 169 -19.63 -7.34 -25.94
C ILE A 169 -21.02 -7.93 -25.86
N THR A 170 -21.10 -9.26 -25.95
CA THR A 170 -22.37 -10.00 -25.88
C THR A 170 -22.32 -11.06 -24.79
N ALA A 171 -23.40 -11.22 -24.04
CA ALA A 171 -23.58 -12.32 -23.10
C ALA A 171 -24.62 -13.30 -23.63
N LYS A 172 -24.33 -14.60 -23.50
CA LYS A 172 -25.29 -15.67 -23.79
C LYS A 172 -25.88 -16.16 -22.48
N SER A 173 -27.21 -16.18 -22.39
CA SER A 173 -27.95 -16.73 -21.23
C SER A 173 -28.10 -18.25 -21.32
N LEU A 174 -28.50 -18.88 -20.20
CA LEU A 174 -28.87 -20.30 -20.09
C LEU A 174 -29.90 -20.74 -21.15
N ASP A 175 -30.81 -19.85 -21.53
CA ASP A 175 -31.84 -20.12 -22.54
C ASP A 175 -31.31 -20.09 -23.98
N GLY A 176 -30.00 -19.87 -24.15
CA GLY A 176 -29.34 -19.76 -25.45
C GLY A 176 -29.47 -18.40 -26.12
N ILE A 177 -30.15 -17.45 -25.49
CA ILE A 177 -30.38 -16.09 -26.00
C ILE A 177 -29.12 -15.25 -25.87
N PHE A 178 -28.72 -14.59 -26.95
CA PHE A 178 -27.64 -13.60 -26.95
C PHE A 178 -28.20 -12.21 -26.62
N SER A 179 -27.62 -11.57 -25.61
CA SER A 179 -27.88 -10.19 -25.22
C SER A 179 -26.65 -9.34 -25.52
N LYS A 180 -26.86 -8.19 -26.17
CA LYS A 180 -25.81 -7.20 -26.39
C LYS A 180 -25.67 -6.34 -25.13
N ILE A 181 -24.50 -6.37 -24.51
CA ILE A 181 -24.21 -5.63 -23.27
C ILE A 181 -23.60 -4.27 -23.61
N GLU A 182 -22.65 -4.25 -24.54
CA GLU A 182 -21.99 -3.04 -25.03
C GLU A 182 -21.82 -3.13 -26.55
N GLY A 183 -22.15 -2.06 -27.26
CA GLY A 183 -22.02 -1.93 -28.70
C GLY A 183 -20.96 -0.92 -29.14
N PHE A 184 -20.28 -0.29 -28.19
CA PHE A 184 -19.24 0.72 -28.39
C PHE A 184 -19.66 1.90 -29.28
N ASN A 185 -20.95 2.24 -29.27
CA ASN A 185 -21.50 3.32 -30.09
C ASN A 185 -21.27 4.71 -29.48
N GLN A 186 -20.97 4.78 -28.18
CA GLN A 186 -20.78 6.03 -27.44
C GLN A 186 -19.38 6.02 -26.82
N SER A 187 -18.51 6.94 -27.26
CA SER A 187 -17.14 7.05 -26.74
C SER A 187 -17.11 7.47 -25.27
N ASN A 188 -18.11 8.24 -24.82
CA ASN A 188 -18.09 8.91 -23.53
C ASN A 188 -18.27 7.97 -22.32
N SER A 189 -18.60 6.69 -22.56
CA SER A 189 -18.73 5.69 -21.50
C SER A 189 -17.41 5.00 -21.15
N TRP A 190 -16.36 5.22 -21.94
CA TRP A 190 -15.06 4.57 -21.78
C TRP A 190 -13.95 5.60 -21.66
N ASN A 191 -13.08 5.41 -20.67
CA ASN A 191 -11.93 6.27 -20.41
C ASN A 191 -10.62 5.50 -20.54
N VAL A 192 -9.55 6.19 -20.91
CA VAL A 192 -8.20 5.60 -21.01
C VAL A 192 -7.64 5.38 -19.60
N ILE A 193 -7.01 4.23 -19.38
CA ILE A 193 -6.32 3.95 -18.12
C ILE A 193 -5.00 4.74 -18.07
N SER A 194 -4.97 5.79 -17.26
CA SER A 194 -3.82 6.70 -17.13
C SER A 194 -2.90 6.30 -15.97
N SER A 195 -2.45 5.05 -15.92
CA SER A 195 -1.70 4.51 -14.77
C SER A 195 -0.18 4.65 -14.86
N SER A 196 0.31 5.33 -15.89
CA SER A 196 1.74 5.66 -16.03
C SER A 196 1.97 6.88 -16.92
N SER A 197 3.08 7.57 -16.73
CA SER A 197 3.54 8.64 -17.61
C SER A 197 3.70 8.22 -19.09
N GLN A 198 3.85 6.92 -19.37
CA GLN A 198 3.88 6.39 -20.73
C GLN A 198 2.50 6.25 -21.39
N SER A 199 1.41 6.35 -20.62
CA SER A 199 0.03 6.32 -21.14
C SER A 199 -0.49 7.68 -21.61
N ILE A 200 0.31 8.76 -21.49
CA ILE A 200 -0.10 10.14 -21.84
C ILE A 200 -0.58 10.28 -23.29
N GLY A 201 -0.05 9.47 -24.21
CA GLY A 201 -0.48 9.48 -25.61
C GLY A 201 -1.45 8.37 -26.00
N ASP A 202 -1.92 7.58 -25.03
CA ASP A 202 -2.98 6.60 -25.27
C ASP A 202 -4.30 7.34 -25.48
N SER A 203 -5.14 6.85 -26.39
CA SER A 203 -6.34 7.56 -26.80
C SER A 203 -7.47 6.62 -27.17
N VAL A 204 -8.69 7.13 -26.99
CA VAL A 204 -9.93 6.50 -27.46
C VAL A 204 -10.54 7.43 -28.50
N SER A 205 -10.98 6.85 -29.62
CA SER A 205 -11.67 7.59 -30.67
C SER A 205 -12.79 6.74 -31.27
N ASN A 206 -13.81 7.42 -31.79
CA ASN A 206 -14.82 6.78 -32.64
C ASN A 206 -14.50 7.12 -34.09
N SER A 207 -14.20 6.09 -34.89
CA SER A 207 -14.06 6.24 -36.33
C SER A 207 -15.44 6.08 -36.99
N ASN A 208 -15.91 7.15 -37.61
CA ASN A 208 -17.07 7.14 -38.51
C ASN A 208 -16.55 7.33 -39.94
N SER A 209 -16.02 6.28 -40.56
CA SER A 209 -15.79 6.26 -42.00
C SER A 209 -17.15 6.07 -42.68
N GLY A 210 -17.50 6.95 -43.63
CA GLY A 210 -18.85 7.15 -44.17
C GLY A 210 -19.59 5.98 -44.84
N ASP A 211 -19.02 4.76 -44.82
CA ASP A 211 -19.64 3.51 -45.31
C ASP A 211 -19.45 2.32 -44.36
N GLU A 212 -18.80 2.49 -43.21
CA GLU A 212 -18.57 1.42 -42.22
C GLU A 212 -19.30 1.72 -40.89
N GLN A 213 -19.65 0.67 -40.15
CA GLN A 213 -20.24 0.83 -38.82
C GLN A 213 -19.28 1.59 -37.89
N PRO A 214 -19.81 2.42 -36.96
CA PRO A 214 -18.99 3.14 -36.00
C PRO A 214 -18.03 2.17 -35.31
N ALA A 215 -16.74 2.49 -35.37
CA ALA A 215 -15.68 1.67 -34.84
C ALA A 215 -15.02 2.39 -33.67
N PHE A 216 -15.14 1.82 -32.47
CA PHE A 216 -14.48 2.33 -31.29
C PHE A 216 -13.04 1.82 -31.28
N VAL A 217 -12.09 2.75 -31.31
CA VAL A 217 -10.66 2.46 -31.45
C VAL A 217 -9.94 2.91 -30.19
N PHE A 218 -9.26 1.97 -29.54
CA PHE A 218 -8.26 2.26 -28.52
C PHE A 218 -6.87 2.18 -29.15
N ALA A 219 -6.11 3.26 -29.07
CA ALA A 219 -4.73 3.33 -29.52
C ALA A 219 -3.80 3.58 -28.33
N TRP A 220 -2.65 2.90 -28.32
CA TRP A 220 -1.65 3.02 -27.26
C TRP A 220 -0.26 3.22 -27.84
N ASN A 221 0.59 3.90 -27.08
CA ASN A 221 1.98 4.12 -27.41
C ASN A 221 2.90 3.03 -26.85
N GLU A 222 4.15 3.04 -27.28
CA GLU A 222 5.16 2.13 -26.75
C GLU A 222 5.35 2.34 -25.23
N GLY A 223 5.43 1.24 -24.48
CA GLY A 223 5.54 1.27 -23.03
C GLY A 223 6.20 0.03 -22.42
N TYR A 224 6.38 0.03 -21.10
CA TYR A 224 6.92 -1.11 -20.37
C TYR A 224 5.94 -2.28 -20.31
N ALA A 225 6.46 -3.51 -20.36
CA ALA A 225 5.65 -4.73 -20.27
C ALA A 225 4.93 -4.92 -18.93
N GLU A 226 5.50 -4.38 -17.85
CA GLU A 226 5.00 -4.54 -16.48
C GLU A 226 3.73 -3.72 -16.18
N ILE A 227 3.27 -2.89 -17.13
CA ILE A 227 2.16 -1.97 -16.93
C ILE A 227 1.10 -2.26 -18.00
N ALA A 228 -0.11 -2.64 -17.57
CA ALA A 228 -1.22 -2.79 -18.50
C ALA A 228 -1.65 -1.43 -19.07
N ARG A 229 -1.97 -1.39 -20.36
CA ARG A 229 -2.68 -0.28 -21.00
C ARG A 229 -4.11 -0.70 -21.27
N GLY A 230 -5.00 0.25 -21.51
CA GLY A 230 -6.36 -0.10 -21.86
C GLY A 230 -7.37 1.00 -21.59
N ILE A 231 -8.62 0.56 -21.52
CA ILE A 231 -9.78 1.39 -21.29
C ILE A 231 -10.58 0.85 -20.11
N TYR A 232 -11.27 1.73 -19.39
CA TYR A 232 -12.19 1.37 -18.32
C TYR A 232 -13.56 2.00 -18.54
N TYR A 233 -14.58 1.30 -18.06
CA TYR A 233 -15.98 1.73 -18.22
C TYR A 233 -16.41 2.62 -17.06
N GLY A 234 -17.11 3.72 -17.37
CA GLY A 234 -17.65 4.64 -16.38
C GLY A 234 -17.23 6.09 -16.59
N GLY A 235 -17.59 6.96 -15.64
CA GLY A 235 -17.07 8.32 -15.57
C GLY A 235 -15.57 8.36 -15.23
N GLU A 236 -14.93 9.50 -15.49
CA GLU A 236 -13.53 9.71 -15.17
C GLU A 236 -13.30 9.60 -13.65
N LEU A 237 -12.35 8.75 -13.24
CA LEU A 237 -12.01 8.62 -11.83
C LEU A 237 -11.40 9.92 -11.32
N PRO A 238 -11.95 10.52 -10.25
CA PRO A 238 -11.39 11.74 -9.72
C PRO A 238 -10.06 11.46 -9.04
N ARG A 239 -9.27 12.52 -8.84
CA ARG A 239 -8.04 12.45 -8.04
C ARG A 239 -8.41 12.10 -6.60
N VAL A 240 -7.56 11.28 -5.97
CA VAL A 240 -7.83 10.81 -4.62
C VAL A 240 -7.49 11.90 -3.62
N ASN A 241 -8.47 12.30 -2.80
CA ASN A 241 -8.20 13.16 -1.67
C ASN A 241 -7.24 12.46 -0.69
N THR A 242 -6.20 13.17 -0.28
CA THR A 242 -5.11 12.63 0.53
C THR A 242 -4.66 13.64 1.57
N ILE A 243 -4.39 13.15 2.77
CA ILE A 243 -3.74 13.91 3.84
C ILE A 243 -2.29 13.48 3.92
N ALA A 244 -1.38 14.45 3.98
CA ALA A 244 0.05 14.19 3.97
C ALA A 244 0.72 14.56 5.29
N SER A 245 1.80 13.85 5.64
CA SER A 245 2.65 14.28 6.75
C SER A 245 3.37 15.59 6.43
N ASP A 246 3.59 16.42 7.43
CA ASP A 246 4.39 17.65 7.34
C ASP A 246 5.77 17.40 6.69
N ALA A 247 6.37 16.25 6.99
CA ALA A 247 7.66 15.84 6.42
C ALA A 247 7.58 15.63 4.90
N LEU A 248 6.46 15.07 4.39
CA LEU A 248 6.23 14.89 2.96
C LEU A 248 6.04 16.23 2.27
N LEU A 249 5.24 17.12 2.85
CA LEU A 249 4.98 18.45 2.30
C LEU A 249 6.27 19.28 2.20
N LYS A 250 7.04 19.36 3.29
CA LYS A 250 8.32 20.10 3.32
C LYS A 250 9.36 19.54 2.36
N ARG A 251 9.44 18.22 2.22
CA ARG A 251 10.46 17.57 1.37
C ARG A 251 10.19 17.75 -0.12
N ASN A 252 8.93 17.76 -0.52
CA ASN A 252 8.53 17.81 -1.91
C ASN A 252 8.06 19.21 -2.34
N ASP A 253 8.21 20.21 -1.47
CA ASP A 253 7.79 21.60 -1.69
C ASP A 253 6.32 21.66 -2.13
N LYS A 254 5.45 21.05 -1.31
CA LYS A 254 4.02 20.89 -1.56
C LYS A 254 3.17 21.55 -0.48
N GLU A 255 2.07 22.15 -0.93
CA GLU A 255 1.07 22.77 -0.06
C GLU A 255 -0.30 22.07 -0.15
N ILE A 256 -1.19 22.38 0.79
CA ILE A 256 -2.58 21.92 0.76
C ILE A 256 -3.29 22.51 -0.45
N GLY A 257 -4.06 21.69 -1.16
CA GLY A 257 -4.75 22.03 -2.41
C GLY A 257 -3.96 21.61 -3.66
N GLU A 258 -2.66 21.32 -3.53
CA GLU A 258 -1.85 20.86 -4.64
C GLU A 258 -2.09 19.38 -5.00
N GLN A 259 -1.61 19.02 -6.19
CA GLN A 259 -1.69 17.67 -6.73
C GLN A 259 -0.33 16.98 -6.67
N LEU A 260 -0.36 15.67 -6.44
CA LEU A 260 0.82 14.83 -6.38
C LEU A 260 0.53 13.51 -7.08
N THR A 261 1.45 13.01 -7.89
CA THR A 261 1.33 11.67 -8.47
C THR A 261 2.33 10.74 -7.78
N VAL A 262 1.83 9.65 -7.22
CA VAL A 262 2.62 8.65 -6.49
C VAL A 262 2.47 7.27 -7.15
N SER A 263 3.44 6.37 -6.93
CA SER A 263 3.44 5.03 -7.55
C SER A 263 3.02 3.94 -6.57
N ILE A 264 1.77 3.53 -6.58
CA ILE A 264 1.21 2.52 -5.67
C ILE A 264 1.15 1.17 -6.41
N PHE A 265 1.80 0.13 -5.88
CA PHE A 265 1.94 -1.17 -6.57
C PHE A 265 2.44 -1.05 -8.03
N GLY A 266 3.30 -0.07 -8.30
CA GLY A 266 3.85 0.21 -9.64
C GLY A 266 2.93 1.02 -10.56
N GLN A 267 1.73 1.41 -10.11
CA GLN A 267 0.78 2.23 -10.85
C GLN A 267 0.85 3.69 -10.37
N GLU A 268 0.99 4.62 -11.31
CA GLU A 268 0.92 6.06 -11.03
C GLU A 268 -0.53 6.43 -10.69
N THR A 269 -0.75 6.88 -9.46
CA THR A 269 -2.05 7.27 -8.91
C THR A 269 -2.06 8.77 -8.60
N PRO A 270 -3.02 9.54 -9.16
CA PRO A 270 -3.10 10.98 -8.94
C PRO A 270 -3.80 11.29 -7.61
N LEU A 271 -3.11 12.02 -6.75
CA LEU A 271 -3.57 12.46 -5.44
C LEU A 271 -3.79 13.97 -5.41
N LYS A 272 -4.68 14.42 -4.52
CA LYS A 272 -4.92 15.81 -4.18
C LYS A 272 -4.73 15.99 -2.68
N ILE A 273 -3.84 16.89 -2.28
CA ILE A 273 -3.56 17.16 -0.87
C ILE A 273 -4.71 17.99 -0.30
N VAL A 274 -5.44 17.45 0.68
CA VAL A 274 -6.60 18.13 1.31
C VAL A 274 -6.38 18.47 2.78
N GLY A 275 -5.34 17.91 3.40
CA GLY A 275 -5.00 18.19 4.78
C GLY A 275 -3.57 17.77 5.10
N LYS A 276 -3.15 18.06 6.34
CA LYS A 276 -1.83 17.71 6.84
C LYS A 276 -1.90 17.19 8.29
N PHE A 277 -0.91 16.40 8.69
CA PHE A 277 -0.66 16.02 10.08
C PHE A 277 0.83 16.06 10.39
N ASN A 278 1.19 16.19 11.67
CA ASN A 278 2.58 16.26 12.11
C ASN A 278 3.16 14.86 12.41
N MET A 279 2.39 13.99 13.07
CA MET A 279 2.82 12.62 13.44
C MET A 279 1.69 11.59 13.32
N LEU A 280 2.07 10.31 13.32
CA LEU A 280 1.17 9.16 13.47
C LEU A 280 1.78 8.17 14.47
N PRO A 281 0.97 7.35 15.16
CA PRO A 281 1.43 6.44 16.20
C PRO A 281 2.50 5.45 15.76
N THR A 282 2.45 5.02 14.49
CA THR A 282 3.35 4.01 13.90
C THR A 282 4.56 4.61 13.20
N ILE A 283 4.69 5.95 13.18
CA ILE A 283 5.85 6.64 12.62
C ILE A 283 6.96 6.69 13.68
N THR A 284 8.07 6.00 13.42
CA THR A 284 9.24 5.99 14.31
C THR A 284 10.24 7.11 13.99
N ASN A 285 10.13 7.75 12.83
CA ASN A 285 11.04 8.79 12.37
C ASN A 285 10.26 9.99 11.83
N THR A 286 10.54 11.19 12.36
CA THR A 286 9.91 12.44 11.95
C THR A 286 10.19 12.82 10.49
N ASN A 287 11.17 12.21 9.83
CA ASN A 287 11.45 12.39 8.40
C ASN A 287 10.69 11.41 7.50
N GLN A 288 9.90 10.50 8.07
CA GLN A 288 9.13 9.54 7.30
C GLN A 288 7.97 10.23 6.57
N GLN A 289 7.89 9.98 5.28
CA GLN A 289 6.85 10.53 4.41
C GLN A 289 5.64 9.62 4.45
N VAL A 290 4.50 10.13 4.90
CA VAL A 290 3.30 9.34 5.07
C VAL A 290 2.11 10.03 4.41
N LEU A 291 1.25 9.22 3.80
CA LEU A 291 0.02 9.62 3.13
C LEU A 291 -1.13 8.83 3.74
N ILE A 292 -2.26 9.48 4.01
CA ILE A 292 -3.52 8.85 4.39
C ILE A 292 -4.55 9.16 3.29
N SER A 293 -5.23 8.15 2.77
CA SER A 293 -6.19 8.32 1.65
C SER A 293 -7.37 7.38 1.78
N ASP A 294 -8.42 7.65 1.02
CA ASP A 294 -9.58 6.77 0.90
C ASP A 294 -9.19 5.40 0.33
N LEU A 295 -9.55 4.33 1.02
CA LEU A 295 -9.22 2.96 0.64
C LEU A 295 -9.88 2.56 -0.68
N ASP A 296 -11.16 2.84 -0.83
CA ASP A 296 -11.96 2.33 -1.95
C ASP A 296 -11.49 2.98 -3.26
N LEU A 297 -11.29 4.30 -3.27
CA LEU A 297 -10.82 5.02 -4.45
C LEU A 297 -9.36 4.68 -4.82
N ILE A 298 -8.48 4.46 -3.82
CA ILE A 298 -7.11 3.97 -4.08
C ILE A 298 -7.15 2.58 -4.70
N THR A 299 -7.95 1.66 -4.15
CA THR A 299 -8.03 0.30 -4.68
C THR A 299 -8.61 0.31 -6.09
N GLU A 300 -9.58 1.17 -6.38
CA GLU A 300 -10.15 1.35 -7.70
C GLU A 300 -9.08 1.81 -8.71
N HIS A 301 -8.38 2.91 -8.45
CA HIS A 301 -7.29 3.42 -9.32
C HIS A 301 -6.22 2.37 -9.60
N VAL A 302 -5.73 1.69 -8.56
CA VAL A 302 -4.62 0.73 -8.70
C VAL A 302 -5.09 -0.51 -9.47
N ASN A 303 -6.28 -1.04 -9.16
CA ASN A 303 -6.73 -2.31 -9.74
C ASN A 303 -7.19 -2.20 -11.20
N LEU A 304 -7.41 -1.00 -11.73
CA LEU A 304 -7.71 -0.79 -13.15
C LEU A 304 -6.62 -1.35 -14.06
N SER A 305 -5.34 -1.14 -13.73
CA SER A 305 -4.18 -1.57 -14.53
C SER A 305 -3.31 -2.62 -13.84
N TYR A 306 -3.58 -2.95 -12.57
CA TYR A 306 -2.76 -3.91 -11.82
C TYR A 306 -2.60 -5.24 -12.57
N LEU A 307 -1.35 -5.58 -12.87
CA LEU A 307 -0.96 -6.86 -13.42
C LEU A 307 -0.44 -7.77 -12.30
N PRO A 308 -1.05 -8.95 -12.11
CA PRO A 308 -0.55 -9.92 -11.14
C PRO A 308 0.80 -10.44 -11.60
N SER A 309 1.84 -10.26 -10.79
CA SER A 309 3.11 -10.94 -11.00
C SER A 309 3.02 -12.38 -10.47
N VAL A 310 3.80 -13.30 -11.06
CA VAL A 310 3.99 -14.68 -10.57
C VAL A 310 4.44 -14.69 -9.09
N LEU A 311 5.01 -13.59 -8.61
CA LEU A 311 5.49 -13.41 -7.24
C LEU A 311 4.40 -12.95 -6.24
N THR A 312 3.28 -12.41 -6.72
CA THR A 312 2.15 -11.97 -5.88
C THR A 312 1.01 -12.96 -6.02
N ALA A 313 0.78 -13.79 -4.98
CA ALA A 313 -0.33 -14.74 -4.95
C ALA A 313 -1.71 -14.08 -5.03
N ASN A 314 -1.77 -12.75 -4.85
CA ASN A 314 -2.99 -11.95 -4.88
C ASN A 314 -3.17 -11.33 -6.28
N ASN A 315 -4.29 -11.66 -6.92
CA ASN A 315 -4.69 -11.16 -8.25
C ASN A 315 -5.15 -9.68 -8.22
N GLN A 316 -4.95 -8.97 -7.12
CA GLN A 316 -5.44 -7.61 -6.86
C GLN A 316 -4.58 -6.90 -5.82
N ALA A 317 -4.57 -5.57 -5.88
CA ALA A 317 -4.18 -4.74 -4.75
C ALA A 317 -5.37 -4.72 -3.76
N SER A 318 -5.19 -5.33 -2.60
CA SER A 318 -6.21 -5.38 -1.55
C SER A 318 -5.68 -4.78 -0.26
N ALA A 319 -6.59 -4.44 0.65
CA ALA A 319 -6.25 -4.18 2.03
C ALA A 319 -5.39 -5.32 2.61
N ASN A 320 -4.37 -4.94 3.35
CA ASN A 320 -3.39 -5.83 3.97
C ASN A 320 -3.54 -5.87 5.50
N GLU A 321 -4.39 -5.01 6.07
CA GLU A 321 -4.61 -4.87 7.50
C GLU A 321 -6.10 -4.71 7.79
N VAL A 322 -6.53 -5.16 8.97
CA VAL A 322 -7.90 -4.99 9.47
C VAL A 322 -7.80 -4.47 10.89
N TRP A 323 -8.47 -3.35 11.15
CA TRP A 323 -8.44 -2.67 12.44
C TRP A 323 -9.79 -2.89 13.11
N ILE A 324 -9.79 -3.38 14.35
CA ILE A 324 -10.98 -3.83 15.05
C ILE A 324 -10.99 -3.22 16.44
N SER A 325 -12.10 -2.56 16.80
CA SER A 325 -12.36 -2.09 18.15
C SER A 325 -13.29 -3.05 18.90
N TYR A 326 -13.11 -3.16 20.21
CA TYR A 326 -14.05 -3.88 21.05
C TYR A 326 -15.31 -3.06 21.25
N LYS A 327 -16.49 -3.65 20.95
CA LYS A 327 -17.76 -3.03 21.35
C LYS A 327 -17.91 -3.00 22.88
N ASN A 328 -17.53 -4.11 23.52
CA ASN A 328 -17.37 -4.24 24.96
C ASN A 328 -16.00 -4.87 25.19
N GLU A 329 -15.15 -4.21 25.96
CA GLU A 329 -13.80 -4.70 26.25
C GLU A 329 -13.89 -6.04 26.99
N PRO A 330 -13.22 -7.11 26.49
CA PRO A 330 -13.21 -8.38 27.19
C PRO A 330 -12.42 -8.26 28.50
N PRO A 331 -12.72 -9.08 29.53
CA PRO A 331 -11.97 -9.08 30.78
C PRO A 331 -10.47 -9.38 30.61
N ASP A 332 -10.13 -10.14 29.56
CA ASP A 332 -8.76 -10.44 29.16
C ASP A 332 -8.56 -10.18 27.65
N PRO A 333 -8.21 -8.94 27.26
CA PRO A 333 -7.95 -8.58 25.87
C PRO A 333 -6.77 -9.32 25.26
N GLN A 334 -5.74 -9.62 26.05
CA GLN A 334 -4.56 -10.32 25.58
C GLN A 334 -4.91 -11.76 25.21
N GLY A 335 -5.55 -12.50 26.11
CA GLY A 335 -6.00 -13.86 25.85
C GLY A 335 -6.97 -13.95 24.67
N PHE A 336 -7.83 -12.94 24.49
CA PHE A 336 -8.69 -12.82 23.31
C PHE A 336 -7.89 -12.68 22.01
N SER A 337 -6.89 -11.79 21.99
CA SER A 337 -6.03 -11.56 20.81
C SER A 337 -5.19 -12.80 20.44
N GLU A 338 -4.69 -13.52 21.44
CA GLU A 338 -3.95 -14.78 21.26
C GLU A 338 -4.86 -15.87 20.69
N GLY A 339 -6.08 -16.02 21.23
CA GLY A 339 -7.08 -16.94 20.69
C GLY A 339 -7.49 -16.62 19.25
N LEU A 340 -7.56 -15.34 18.88
CA LEU A 340 -7.82 -14.90 17.51
C LEU A 340 -6.66 -15.28 16.57
N ALA A 341 -5.41 -15.12 17.02
CA ALA A 341 -4.21 -15.51 16.29
C ALA A 341 -4.10 -17.04 16.08
N GLU A 342 -4.66 -17.82 17.02
CA GLU A 342 -4.71 -19.29 16.95
C GLU A 342 -5.90 -19.85 16.14
N SER A 343 -6.80 -18.98 15.66
CA SER A 343 -7.99 -19.39 14.90
C SER A 343 -7.67 -20.14 13.60
N THR A 344 -8.70 -20.72 12.98
CA THR A 344 -8.60 -21.49 11.73
C THR A 344 -8.37 -20.62 10.48
N LEU A 345 -8.15 -19.31 10.64
CA LEU A 345 -7.87 -18.40 9.54
C LEU A 345 -6.55 -18.78 8.84
N SER A 346 -6.55 -18.75 7.52
CA SER A 346 -5.39 -19.07 6.69
C SER A 346 -5.21 -18.02 5.59
N PRO A 347 -4.02 -17.38 5.47
CA PRO A 347 -2.85 -17.52 6.35
C PRO A 347 -3.16 -17.05 7.78
N LYS A 348 -2.39 -17.56 8.76
CA LYS A 348 -2.53 -17.12 10.15
C LYS A 348 -2.25 -15.62 10.23
N PRO A 349 -3.19 -14.80 10.72
CA PRO A 349 -2.98 -13.36 10.82
C PRO A 349 -1.97 -13.05 11.93
N LEU A 350 -1.19 -11.99 11.73
CA LEU A 350 -0.51 -11.32 12.84
C LEU A 350 -1.55 -10.47 13.55
N VAL A 351 -1.82 -10.77 14.82
CA VAL A 351 -2.74 -9.98 15.64
C VAL A 351 -1.91 -9.14 16.60
N LEU A 352 -2.13 -7.82 16.57
CA LEU A 352 -1.50 -6.86 17.47
C LEU A 352 -2.60 -6.24 18.35
N GLU A 353 -2.40 -6.25 19.66
CA GLU A 353 -3.33 -5.66 20.62
C GLU A 353 -2.75 -4.34 21.13
N THR A 354 -3.51 -3.25 20.92
CA THR A 354 -3.07 -1.87 21.12
C THR A 354 -2.56 -1.60 22.54
N GLN A 355 -3.28 -2.01 23.59
CA GLN A 355 -2.87 -1.72 24.97
C GLN A 355 -1.58 -2.46 25.35
N THR A 356 -1.43 -3.69 24.87
CA THR A 356 -0.27 -4.54 25.09
C THR A 356 0.96 -3.95 24.40
N GLU A 357 0.81 -3.48 23.15
CA GLU A 357 1.89 -2.80 22.42
C GLU A 357 2.26 -1.45 23.07
N LEU A 358 1.28 -0.66 23.52
CA LEU A 358 1.53 0.59 24.25
C LEU A 358 2.24 0.34 25.59
N ARG A 359 1.91 -0.74 26.31
CA ARG A 359 2.63 -1.12 27.55
C ARG A 359 4.07 -1.50 27.25
N LYS A 360 4.33 -2.30 26.20
CA LYS A 360 5.71 -2.62 25.76
C LYS A 360 6.50 -1.36 25.40
N ALA A 361 5.87 -0.39 24.72
CA ALA A 361 6.50 0.87 24.36
C ALA A 361 6.78 1.78 25.58
N ASN A 362 5.91 1.76 26.60
CA ASN A 362 6.10 2.53 27.84
C ASN A 362 7.09 1.90 28.82
N LEU A 363 7.39 0.60 28.69
CA LEU A 363 8.41 -0.09 29.46
C LEU A 363 9.80 0.26 28.89
N ASP A 364 10.30 1.49 29.07
CA ASP A 364 11.69 1.78 29.52
C ASP A 364 12.21 3.24 29.50
N PRO A 365 11.48 4.25 30.01
CA PRO A 365 12.13 5.52 30.37
C PRO A 365 13.10 5.35 31.56
N LEU A 366 12.96 4.27 32.35
CA LEU A 366 13.84 3.98 33.49
C LEU A 366 15.14 3.25 33.11
N ILE A 367 15.18 2.43 32.06
CA ILE A 367 16.45 1.90 31.54
C ILE A 367 17.25 3.00 30.81
N ASP A 368 16.59 3.96 30.15
CA ASP A 368 17.26 5.18 29.68
C ASP A 368 17.75 6.05 30.87
N ALA A 369 16.97 6.17 31.95
CA ALA A 369 17.45 6.77 33.22
C ALA A 369 18.52 5.92 33.94
N GLY A 370 18.66 4.64 33.58
CA GLY A 370 19.68 3.72 34.07
C GLY A 370 21.08 4.18 33.68
N TRP A 371 21.24 4.80 32.50
CA TRP A 371 22.50 5.40 32.08
C TRP A 371 22.89 6.62 32.92
N GLN A 372 21.93 7.47 33.33
CA GLN A 372 22.20 8.53 34.31
C GLN A 372 22.64 7.95 35.66
N SER A 373 21.97 6.89 36.12
CA SER A 373 22.33 6.20 37.37
C SER A 373 23.73 5.57 37.31
N LEU A 374 24.10 4.99 36.16
CA LEU A 374 25.44 4.46 35.90
C LEU A 374 26.49 5.59 35.88
N LEU A 375 26.13 6.75 35.31
CA LEU A 375 26.99 7.92 35.28
C LEU A 375 27.24 8.44 36.70
N PHE A 376 26.21 8.58 37.53
CA PHE A 376 26.35 8.93 38.95
C PHE A 376 27.19 7.91 39.73
N TYR A 377 26.99 6.62 39.48
CA TYR A 377 27.80 5.56 40.11
C TYR A 377 29.27 5.66 39.68
N SER A 378 29.53 5.83 38.39
CA SER A 378 30.90 5.98 37.85
C SER A 378 31.58 7.23 38.39
N LEU A 379 30.86 8.35 38.48
CA LEU A 379 31.35 9.59 39.07
C LEU A 379 31.68 9.40 40.54
N GLY A 380 30.81 8.69 41.29
CA GLY A 380 31.05 8.35 42.69
C GLY A 380 32.30 7.49 42.87
N VAL A 381 32.48 6.46 42.04
CA VAL A 381 33.67 5.59 42.07
C VAL A 381 34.94 6.39 41.75
N VAL A 382 34.90 7.25 40.72
CA VAL A 382 36.04 8.11 40.33
C VAL A 382 36.36 9.12 41.43
N LEU A 383 35.35 9.73 42.07
CA LEU A 383 35.53 10.65 43.19
C LEU A 383 36.19 9.95 44.39
N VAL A 384 35.74 8.73 44.72
CA VAL A 384 36.34 7.93 45.80
C VAL A 384 37.79 7.55 45.46
N LEU A 385 38.08 7.15 44.23
CA LEU A 385 39.44 6.88 43.78
C LEU A 385 40.33 8.13 43.83
N ALA A 386 39.81 9.28 43.40
CA ALA A 386 40.53 10.55 43.42
C ALA A 386 40.85 11.01 44.85
N THR A 387 39.88 10.90 45.76
CA THR A 387 40.07 11.24 47.19
C THR A 387 41.07 10.31 47.86
N ILE A 388 41.00 8.99 47.62
CA ILE A 388 42.00 8.03 48.12
C ILE A 388 43.38 8.38 47.58
N GLY A 389 43.50 8.64 46.27
CA GLY A 389 44.76 9.03 45.63
C GLY A 389 45.33 10.32 46.21
N PHE A 390 44.49 11.33 46.43
CA PHE A 390 44.87 12.61 47.05
C PHE A 390 45.37 12.42 48.49
N ILE A 391 44.69 11.59 49.29
CA ILE A 391 45.11 11.28 50.67
C ILE A 391 46.46 10.57 50.67
N PHE A 392 46.65 9.57 49.80
CA PHE A 392 47.93 8.86 49.67
C PHE A 392 49.07 9.81 49.25
N HIS A 393 48.83 10.64 48.22
CA HIS A 393 49.80 11.62 47.76
C HIS A 393 50.17 12.63 48.86
N SER A 394 49.16 13.15 49.57
CA SER A 394 49.34 14.07 50.70
C SER A 394 50.16 13.42 51.82
N TYR A 395 49.86 12.18 52.20
CA TYR A 395 50.62 11.46 53.22
C TYR A 395 52.09 11.25 52.85
N ILE A 396 52.35 10.84 51.60
CA ILE A 396 53.73 10.64 51.11
C ILE A 396 54.48 11.99 51.06
N SER A 397 53.83 13.05 50.57
CA SER A 397 54.41 14.40 50.52
C SER A 397 54.77 14.90 51.92
N PHE A 398 53.86 14.74 52.90
CA PHE A 398 54.11 15.10 54.29
C PHE A 398 55.30 14.33 54.88
N LYS A 399 55.36 13.01 54.64
CA LYS A 399 56.45 12.16 55.12
C LYS A 399 57.80 12.54 54.52
N ASN A 400 57.84 12.84 53.22
CA ASN A 400 59.07 13.26 52.55
C ASN A 400 59.56 14.64 53.02
N ARG A 401 58.65 15.52 53.43
CA ARG A 401 58.97 16.88 53.92
C ARG A 401 59.12 16.98 55.44
N ILE A 402 59.11 15.85 56.16
CA ILE A 402 59.15 15.85 57.63
C ILE A 402 60.40 16.53 58.19
N GLN A 403 61.53 16.45 57.48
CA GLN A 403 62.78 17.14 57.84
C GLN A 403 62.66 18.66 57.68
N GLN A 404 61.97 19.13 56.63
CA GLN A 404 61.71 20.55 56.41
C GLN A 404 60.76 21.11 57.48
N PHE A 405 59.73 20.34 57.87
CA PHE A 405 58.85 20.71 58.97
C PHE A 405 59.57 20.71 60.33
N ALA A 406 60.51 19.79 60.56
CA ALA A 406 61.34 19.81 61.76
C ALA A 406 62.20 21.09 61.82
N LEU A 407 62.78 21.51 60.69
CA LEU A 407 63.58 22.73 60.58
C LEU A 407 62.72 23.99 60.80
N LEU A 408 61.55 24.08 60.18
CA LEU A 408 60.58 25.16 60.39
C LEU A 408 60.10 25.24 61.85
N LYS A 409 59.93 24.11 62.51
CA LYS A 409 59.60 24.05 63.94
C LYS A 409 60.74 24.58 64.83
N THR A 410 62.01 24.33 64.47
CA THR A 410 63.16 24.92 65.19
C THR A 410 63.29 26.43 65.02
N ILE A 411 62.78 26.98 63.91
CA ILE A 411 62.72 28.43 63.64
C ILE A 411 61.58 29.12 64.41
N GLY A 412 60.67 28.36 65.04
CA GLY A 412 59.64 28.88 65.96
C GLY A 412 58.20 28.76 65.47
N LEU A 413 57.95 28.07 64.35
CA LEU A 413 56.57 27.85 63.88
C LEU A 413 55.81 26.87 64.78
N SER A 414 54.57 27.23 65.10
CA SER A 414 53.68 26.39 65.90
C SER A 414 53.16 25.19 65.08
N LYS A 415 52.80 24.09 65.77
CA LYS A 415 52.23 22.90 65.11
C LYS A 415 50.99 23.22 64.25
N PHE A 416 50.16 24.16 64.69
CA PHE A 416 48.97 24.59 63.94
C PHE A 416 49.31 25.37 62.68
N GLN A 417 50.35 26.21 62.69
CA GLN A 417 50.81 26.92 61.50
C GLN A 417 51.41 25.99 60.45
N LEU A 418 52.09 24.93 60.87
CA LEU A 418 52.63 23.91 59.95
C LEU A 418 51.52 23.10 59.27
N VAL A 419 50.49 22.70 60.02
CA VAL A 419 49.32 22.00 59.46
C VAL A 419 48.55 22.91 58.50
N TYR A 420 48.35 24.18 58.85
CA TYR A 420 47.66 25.13 57.99
C TYR A 420 48.43 25.41 56.70
N SER A 421 49.76 25.56 56.78
CA SER A 421 50.62 25.71 55.61
C SER A 421 50.57 24.49 54.67
N PHE A 422 50.36 23.29 55.21
CA PHE A 422 50.28 22.06 54.41
C PHE A 422 48.89 21.84 53.79
N ILE A 423 47.82 22.33 54.42
CA ILE A 423 46.44 22.25 53.88
C ILE A 423 46.19 23.29 52.79
N LEU A 424 46.88 24.45 52.86
CA LEU A 424 46.78 25.50 51.85
C LEU A 424 47.62 25.24 50.60
N GLU A 425 48.58 24.32 50.68
CA GLU A 425 49.35 23.80 49.55
C GLU A 425 48.60 22.64 48.89
#